data_AF-A0A1I3TLZ3-F1
#
_entry.id   AF-A0A1I3TLZ3-F1
#
_cell.length_a   1.000
_cell.length_b   1.000
_cell.length_c   1.000
_cell.angle_alpha   90.00
_cell.angle_beta   90.00
_cell.angle_gamma   90.00
#
_symmetry.space_group_name_H-M   'P 1'
#
loop_
_entity.id
_entity.type
_entity.pdbx_description
1 polymer ?
#
loop_
_entity_poly.entity_id
_entity_poly.type
_entity_poly.pdbx_seq_one_letter_code
_entity_poly.pdbx_strand_id
1 'polypeptide(L)'
;MNHSCTGNIDLIVQYTDKNGHYKEGVNDGPLLDFIETMNKAANNKLYTYQTMNLYSVYGASPSQSNGVLLSDFFDPNTNQIKPPVMAMDWLYLTQSINGSGDNQYGKYKSIYQKGKISDNTAMNMYFSLTDPISHIKQVKPLVQIDSYGGCINSVNKDNQTSVYQRNSLLKWQFQVYWKDPEHAQSCKDWIYHIYSEGFVEYGGKPYEKYNGADTPYQGCYINYPDTDMKYVDDTHLIVDP
;
A
#
# COMPACT_ATOMS: atom_id res chain seq x y z
N MET A 1 -16.90 0.97 0.56
CA MET A 1 -16.67 -0.27 1.34
C MET A 1 -16.32 0.14 2.75
N ASN A 2 -16.84 -0.59 3.75
CA ASN A 2 -16.60 -0.27 5.15
C ASN A 2 -15.77 -1.40 5.76
N HIS A 3 -14.61 -1.06 6.30
CA HIS A 3 -13.87 -1.93 7.20
C HIS A 3 -14.62 -2.04 8.53
N SER A 4 -14.82 -3.28 8.99
CA SER A 4 -15.65 -3.61 10.16
C SER A 4 -15.23 -2.90 11.46
N CYS A 5 -13.97 -2.45 11.56
CA CYS A 5 -13.45 -1.77 12.76
C CYS A 5 -13.18 -0.27 12.59
N THR A 6 -12.99 0.22 11.36
CA THR A 6 -12.45 1.58 11.12
C THR A 6 -13.33 2.45 10.22
N GLY A 7 -14.44 1.93 9.70
CA GLY A 7 -15.34 2.70 8.84
C GLY A 7 -14.91 2.65 7.37
N ASN A 8 -15.03 3.77 6.64
CA ASN A 8 -14.76 3.81 5.21
C ASN A 8 -13.29 3.48 4.88
N ILE A 9 -13.06 2.75 3.78
CA ILE A 9 -11.73 2.63 3.18
C ILE A 9 -11.51 3.87 2.31
N ASP A 10 -10.56 4.72 2.72
CA ASP A 10 -10.19 5.92 1.99
C ASP A 10 -8.84 5.72 1.27
N LEU A 11 -8.72 6.27 0.06
CA LEU A 11 -7.46 6.40 -0.66
C LEU A 11 -7.07 7.87 -0.71
N ILE A 12 -5.93 8.20 -0.11
CA ILE A 12 -5.36 9.55 -0.15
C ILE A 12 -4.28 9.58 -1.23
N VAL A 13 -4.43 10.48 -2.20
CA VAL A 13 -3.45 10.66 -3.27
C VAL A 13 -2.70 11.97 -3.04
N GLN A 14 -1.39 11.86 -2.85
CA GLN A 14 -0.47 12.99 -2.84
C GLN A 14 0.29 13.00 -4.16
N TYR A 15 0.32 14.14 -4.83
CA TYR A 15 0.90 14.24 -6.15
C TYR A 15 1.63 15.57 -6.34
N THR A 16 2.76 15.49 -7.01
CA THR A 16 3.50 16.63 -7.54
C THR A 16 4.12 16.19 -8.85
N ASP A 17 4.10 17.06 -9.87
CA ASP A 17 4.82 16.76 -11.11
C ASP A 17 6.34 16.94 -10.92
N LYS A 18 7.12 16.61 -11.96
CA LYS A 18 8.59 16.74 -11.92
C LYS A 18 9.11 18.16 -11.67
N ASN A 19 8.27 19.18 -11.86
CA ASN A 19 8.57 20.60 -11.69
C ASN A 19 7.98 21.15 -10.38
N GLY A 20 7.28 20.36 -9.58
CA GLY A 20 6.63 20.80 -8.35
C GLY A 20 5.22 21.38 -8.56
N HIS A 21 4.62 21.20 -9.73
CA HIS A 21 3.33 21.81 -10.10
C HIS A 21 2.17 20.80 -10.07
N TYR A 22 0.96 21.35 -10.00
CA TYR A 22 -0.30 20.67 -10.28
C TYR A 22 -1.08 21.59 -11.23
N LYS A 23 -1.59 21.12 -12.39
CA LYS A 23 -2.39 21.84 -13.42
C LYS A 23 -1.72 22.22 -14.75
N GLU A 24 -0.48 21.84 -15.06
CA GLU A 24 0.12 22.20 -16.36
C GLU A 24 -0.25 21.27 -17.53
N GLY A 25 -1.36 20.54 -17.45
CA GLY A 25 -1.79 19.67 -18.54
C GLY A 25 -0.92 18.43 -18.64
N VAL A 26 -0.30 18.13 -19.79
CA VAL A 26 0.30 16.83 -20.17
C VAL A 26 1.11 16.07 -19.11
N ASN A 27 1.70 16.75 -18.12
CA ASN A 27 2.43 16.10 -17.02
C ASN A 27 1.51 15.37 -16.02
N ASP A 28 0.25 15.79 -15.89
CA ASP A 28 -0.76 15.20 -15.00
C ASP A 28 -1.44 13.96 -15.59
N GLY A 29 -1.12 13.61 -16.85
CA GLY A 29 -1.68 12.47 -17.56
C GLY A 29 -1.66 11.16 -16.75
N PRO A 30 -0.54 10.76 -16.13
CA PRO A 30 -0.49 9.54 -15.31
C PRO A 30 -1.41 9.57 -14.09
N LEU A 31 -1.53 10.72 -13.40
CA LEU A 31 -2.46 10.87 -12.27
C LEU A 31 -3.91 10.76 -12.75
N LEU A 32 -4.25 11.43 -13.84
CA LEU A 32 -5.59 11.42 -14.40
C LEU A 32 -5.98 10.01 -14.89
N ASP A 33 -5.08 9.31 -15.57
CA ASP A 33 -5.28 7.91 -16.00
C ASP A 33 -5.49 6.97 -14.79
N PHE A 34 -4.73 7.17 -13.72
CA PHE A 34 -4.91 6.43 -12.46
C PHE A 34 -6.29 6.68 -11.85
N ILE A 35 -6.70 7.94 -11.70
CA ILE A 35 -8.00 8.34 -11.16
C ILE A 35 -9.14 7.77 -12.02
N GLU A 36 -9.03 7.87 -13.34
CA GLU A 36 -10.02 7.34 -14.29
C GLU A 36 -10.12 5.82 -14.20
N THR A 37 -8.98 5.12 -14.18
CA THR A 37 -8.90 3.67 -14.08
C THR A 37 -9.55 3.18 -12.78
N MET A 38 -9.25 3.82 -11.65
CA MET A 38 -9.87 3.50 -10.36
C MET A 38 -11.38 3.74 -10.37
N ASN A 39 -11.83 4.87 -10.92
CA ASN A 39 -13.25 5.19 -10.96
C ASN A 39 -14.02 4.18 -11.83
N LYS A 40 -13.46 3.79 -12.98
CA LYS A 40 -14.01 2.73 -13.84
C LYS A 40 -14.08 1.40 -13.10
N ALA A 41 -13.02 1.01 -12.40
CA ALA A 41 -13.00 -0.22 -11.59
C ALA A 41 -14.09 -0.22 -10.49
N ALA A 42 -14.44 0.95 -9.97
CA ALA A 42 -15.52 1.16 -9.02
C ALA A 42 -16.91 1.40 -9.67
N ASN A 43 -17.09 1.08 -10.96
CA ASN A 43 -18.32 1.34 -11.71
C ASN A 43 -18.78 2.82 -11.66
N ASN A 44 -17.83 3.76 -11.66
CA ASN A 44 -18.03 5.20 -11.54
C ASN A 44 -18.74 5.64 -10.24
N LYS A 45 -18.56 4.88 -9.15
CA LYS A 45 -19.16 5.15 -7.83
C LYS A 45 -18.12 5.51 -6.76
N LEU A 46 -16.98 6.09 -7.15
CA LEU A 46 -16.07 6.68 -6.17
C LEU A 46 -16.62 8.01 -5.67
N TYR A 47 -16.52 8.20 -4.36
CA TYR A 47 -16.80 9.46 -3.69
C TYR A 47 -15.48 10.11 -3.28
N THR A 48 -15.48 11.43 -3.29
CA THR A 48 -14.38 12.26 -2.75
C THR A 48 -14.94 13.30 -1.79
N TYR A 49 -14.08 13.97 -1.06
CA TYR A 49 -14.43 15.04 -0.13
C TYR A 49 -13.82 16.35 -0.59
N GLN A 50 -14.55 17.46 -0.40
CA GLN A 50 -14.07 18.79 -0.79
C GLN A 50 -12.90 19.29 0.05
N THR A 51 -12.73 18.73 1.24
CA THR A 51 -11.65 19.04 2.16
C THR A 51 -10.99 17.74 2.62
N MET A 52 -9.67 17.79 2.80
CA MET A 52 -8.90 16.70 3.39
C MET A 52 -8.49 17.09 4.79
N ASN A 53 -8.58 16.14 5.73
CA ASN A 53 -8.01 16.28 7.05
C ASN A 53 -6.66 15.55 7.08
N LEU A 54 -5.55 16.27 7.21
CA LEU A 54 -4.21 15.65 7.22
C LEU A 54 -4.01 14.62 8.34
N TYR A 55 -4.79 14.67 9.43
CA TYR A 55 -4.75 13.65 10.49
C TYR A 55 -5.24 12.28 10.01
N SER A 56 -6.03 12.20 8.92
CA SER A 56 -6.50 10.92 8.37
C SER A 56 -5.42 10.16 7.60
N VAL A 57 -4.24 10.77 7.36
CA VAL A 57 -3.11 10.09 6.70
C VAL A 57 -2.59 8.90 7.53
N TYR A 58 -2.77 8.93 8.87
CA TYR A 58 -2.21 7.94 9.79
C TYR A 58 -3.25 7.17 10.63
N GLY A 59 -4.51 7.09 10.19
CA GLY A 59 -5.53 6.43 10.98
C GLY A 59 -6.87 6.24 10.30
N ALA A 60 -7.84 5.76 11.08
CA ALA A 60 -9.22 5.65 10.65
C ALA A 60 -9.75 7.05 10.29
N SER A 61 -10.20 7.20 9.06
CA SER A 61 -10.89 8.42 8.65
C SER A 61 -12.28 8.42 9.28
N PRO A 62 -12.67 9.48 10.01
CA PRO A 62 -14.01 9.57 10.54
C PRO A 62 -15.03 9.53 9.39
N SER A 63 -16.18 8.90 9.61
CA SER A 63 -17.25 8.90 8.62
C SER A 63 -17.63 10.34 8.26
N GLN A 64 -17.45 10.70 7.00
CA GLN A 64 -17.80 12.01 6.46
C GLN A 64 -19.10 11.89 5.67
N SER A 65 -20.11 12.69 6.03
CA SER A 65 -21.45 12.64 5.43
C SER A 65 -21.59 13.47 4.15
N ASN A 66 -20.57 14.24 3.78
CA ASN A 66 -20.56 15.21 2.68
C ASN A 66 -19.73 14.73 1.47
N GLY A 67 -19.64 13.41 1.26
CA GLY A 67 -19.01 12.85 0.07
C GLY A 67 -19.75 13.29 -1.21
N VAL A 68 -18.99 13.68 -2.23
CA VAL A 68 -19.48 14.06 -3.57
C VAL A 68 -18.96 13.05 -4.58
N LEU A 69 -19.71 12.77 -5.64
CA LEU A 69 -19.26 11.80 -6.63
C LEU A 69 -18.04 12.37 -7.35
N LEU A 70 -17.04 11.52 -7.58
CA LEU A 70 -15.86 11.92 -8.33
C LEU A 70 -16.22 12.37 -9.76
N SER A 71 -17.28 11.80 -10.34
CA SER A 71 -17.84 12.22 -11.63
C SER A 71 -18.39 13.64 -11.66
N ASP A 72 -18.77 14.21 -10.51
CA ASP A 72 -19.25 15.60 -10.43
C ASP A 72 -18.14 16.61 -10.75
N PHE A 73 -16.89 16.15 -10.75
CA PHE A 73 -15.70 16.92 -11.11
C PHE A 73 -15.23 16.67 -12.54
N PHE A 74 -16.02 15.99 -13.38
CA PHE A 74 -15.71 15.78 -14.79
C PHE A 74 -15.99 17.04 -15.62
N ASP A 75 -14.97 17.49 -16.36
CA ASP A 75 -15.06 18.59 -17.32
C ASP A 75 -15.25 18.01 -18.74
N PRO A 76 -16.47 18.08 -19.31
CA PRO A 76 -16.77 17.47 -20.60
C PRO A 76 -16.05 18.16 -21.78
N ASN A 77 -15.56 19.38 -21.59
CA ASN A 77 -14.86 20.12 -22.65
C ASN A 77 -13.39 19.71 -22.76
N THR A 78 -12.81 19.23 -21.65
CA THR A 78 -11.41 18.79 -21.60
C THR A 78 -11.26 17.30 -21.42
N ASN A 79 -12.37 16.57 -21.18
CA ASN A 79 -12.40 15.15 -20.82
C ASN A 79 -11.49 14.85 -19.61
N GLN A 80 -11.45 15.76 -18.63
CA GLN A 80 -10.60 15.68 -17.44
C GLN A 80 -11.45 15.61 -16.17
N ILE A 81 -11.01 14.82 -15.19
CA ILE A 81 -11.54 14.86 -13.83
C ILE A 81 -10.70 15.89 -13.04
N LYS A 82 -11.33 16.92 -12.48
CA LYS A 82 -10.68 17.97 -11.67
C LYS A 82 -11.11 17.83 -10.20
N PRO A 83 -10.63 16.81 -9.47
CA PRO A 83 -11.05 16.61 -8.08
C PRO A 83 -10.72 17.84 -7.24
N PRO A 84 -11.41 18.06 -6.10
CA PRO A 84 -11.01 19.08 -5.15
C PRO A 84 -9.58 18.78 -4.70
N VAL A 85 -8.67 19.72 -4.97
CA VAL A 85 -7.24 19.61 -4.66
C VAL A 85 -6.84 20.70 -3.69
N MET A 86 -6.16 20.31 -2.62
CA MET A 86 -5.53 21.22 -1.69
C MET A 86 -4.05 21.37 -2.06
N ALA A 87 -3.66 22.55 -2.52
CA ALA A 87 -2.26 22.87 -2.74
C ALA A 87 -1.60 23.25 -1.42
N MET A 88 -0.43 22.68 -1.16
CA MET A 88 0.31 22.89 0.08
C MET A 88 1.79 23.10 -0.25
N ASP A 89 2.47 23.91 0.54
CA ASP A 89 3.92 24.02 0.46
C ASP A 89 4.55 22.64 0.74
N TRP A 90 5.55 22.27 -0.07
CA TRP A 90 6.14 20.94 -0.02
C TRP A 90 6.79 20.63 1.34
N LEU A 91 7.53 21.59 1.90
CA LEU A 91 8.22 21.40 3.18
C LEU A 91 7.20 21.31 4.32
N TYR A 92 6.21 22.20 4.32
CA TYR A 92 5.11 22.18 5.28
C TYR A 92 4.34 20.87 5.25
N LEU A 93 3.94 20.40 4.06
CA LEU A 93 3.24 19.13 3.89
C LEU A 93 4.10 18.00 4.43
N THR A 94 5.34 17.87 3.93
CA THR A 94 6.27 16.80 4.33
C THR A 94 6.43 16.72 5.84
N GLN A 95 6.56 17.86 6.54
CA GLN A 95 6.66 17.87 8.00
C GLN A 95 5.33 17.50 8.68
N SER A 96 4.22 18.00 8.17
CA SER A 96 2.89 17.81 8.76
C SER A 96 2.43 16.35 8.69
N ILE A 97 2.88 15.61 7.67
CA ILE A 97 2.53 14.21 7.46
C ILE A 97 3.69 13.25 7.75
N ASN A 98 4.73 13.60 8.50
CA ASN A 98 5.84 12.67 8.81
C ASN A 98 5.74 12.09 10.23
N GLY A 99 4.53 11.73 10.67
CA GLY A 99 4.30 11.19 12.01
C GLY A 99 4.76 9.73 12.15
N SER A 100 5.37 9.38 13.28
CA SER A 100 5.74 7.98 13.61
C SER A 100 4.60 7.16 14.25
N GLY A 101 3.43 7.77 14.45
CA GLY A 101 2.29 7.15 15.12
C GLY A 101 2.44 7.04 16.64
N ASP A 102 1.49 6.33 17.27
CA ASP A 102 1.50 6.05 18.71
C ASP A 102 2.66 5.13 19.11
N ASN A 103 3.13 5.23 20.35
CA ASN A 103 3.95 4.16 20.94
C ASN A 103 3.13 2.88 21.10
N GLN A 104 3.54 1.80 20.45
CA GLN A 104 2.84 0.52 20.37
C GLN A 104 3.78 -0.58 19.88
N TYR A 105 3.40 -1.84 20.07
CA TYR A 105 4.08 -2.97 19.45
C TYR A 105 3.72 -3.05 17.96
N GLY A 106 4.61 -3.65 17.17
CA GLY A 106 4.35 -3.87 15.75
C GLY A 106 5.13 -5.06 15.18
N LYS A 107 4.57 -5.68 14.14
CA LYS A 107 5.24 -6.67 13.29
C LYS A 107 5.07 -6.23 11.84
N TYR A 108 6.12 -6.43 11.06
CA TYR A 108 6.24 -5.91 9.70
C TYR A 108 6.68 -7.02 8.76
N LYS A 109 6.21 -6.97 7.52
CA LYS A 109 6.74 -7.73 6.39
C LYS A 109 6.77 -6.85 5.15
N SER A 110 7.54 -7.22 4.14
CA SER A 110 7.64 -6.43 2.91
C SER A 110 7.80 -7.26 1.66
N ILE A 111 7.49 -6.66 0.52
CA ILE A 111 7.78 -7.22 -0.79
C ILE A 111 8.19 -6.12 -1.78
N TYR A 112 8.91 -6.52 -2.81
CA TYR A 112 9.10 -5.79 -4.06
C TYR A 112 8.36 -6.48 -5.20
N GLN A 113 7.60 -5.73 -5.98
CA GLN A 113 6.69 -6.23 -7.03
C GLN A 113 7.08 -5.65 -8.39
N LYS A 114 7.37 -6.49 -9.39
CA LYS A 114 7.68 -6.11 -10.79
C LYS A 114 6.45 -6.11 -11.70
N GLY A 115 5.50 -7.00 -11.42
CA GLY A 115 4.42 -7.37 -12.34
C GLY A 115 3.03 -7.03 -11.83
N LYS A 116 2.03 -7.69 -12.40
CA LYS A 116 0.65 -7.61 -11.92
C LYS A 116 0.51 -8.29 -10.55
N ILE A 117 -0.38 -7.73 -9.74
CA ILE A 117 -0.89 -8.42 -8.55
C ILE A 117 -1.70 -9.61 -9.05
N SER A 118 -1.42 -10.81 -8.53
CA SER A 118 -2.22 -11.99 -8.89
C SER A 118 -3.62 -11.87 -8.29
N ASP A 119 -4.62 -12.47 -8.94
CA ASP A 119 -5.98 -12.50 -8.41
C ASP A 119 -6.03 -13.20 -7.04
N ASN A 120 -5.21 -14.24 -6.84
CA ASN A 120 -5.06 -14.92 -5.56
C ASN A 120 -4.53 -13.97 -4.46
N THR A 121 -3.46 -13.23 -4.72
CA THR A 121 -2.92 -12.25 -3.78
C THR A 121 -3.98 -11.19 -3.46
N ALA A 122 -4.67 -10.64 -4.48
CA ALA A 122 -5.70 -9.63 -4.28
C ALA A 122 -6.89 -10.14 -3.46
N MET A 123 -7.38 -11.35 -3.74
CA MET A 123 -8.45 -11.98 -2.98
C MET A 123 -8.03 -12.28 -1.53
N ASN A 124 -6.83 -12.82 -1.31
CA ASN A 124 -6.33 -13.11 0.05
C ASN A 124 -6.13 -11.84 0.88
N MET A 125 -5.67 -10.75 0.25
CA MET A 125 -5.62 -9.45 0.90
C MET A 125 -7.02 -8.95 1.26
N TYR A 126 -7.98 -9.04 0.32
CA TYR A 126 -9.36 -8.64 0.57
C TYR A 126 -9.95 -9.42 1.74
N PHE A 127 -9.85 -10.75 1.73
CA PHE A 127 -10.34 -11.58 2.83
C PHE A 127 -9.62 -11.23 4.12
N SER A 128 -8.28 -11.27 4.17
CA SER A 128 -7.54 -11.01 5.41
C SER A 128 -7.77 -9.63 6.03
N LEU A 129 -8.11 -8.62 5.21
CA LEU A 129 -8.43 -7.26 5.65
C LEU A 129 -9.93 -7.06 5.97
N THR A 130 -10.81 -7.96 5.55
CA THR A 130 -12.26 -7.88 5.83
C THR A 130 -12.74 -8.93 6.83
N ASP A 131 -11.96 -9.99 7.03
CA ASP A 131 -12.17 -11.11 7.94
C ASP A 131 -11.81 -10.73 9.39
N PRO A 132 -12.43 -11.34 10.40
CA PRO A 132 -12.55 -10.77 11.72
C PRO A 132 -11.33 -11.09 12.59
N ILE A 133 -10.16 -10.54 12.28
CA ILE A 133 -9.31 -10.08 13.39
C ILE A 133 -9.96 -8.97 14.21
N SER A 134 -11.08 -8.45 13.71
CA SER A 134 -12.02 -7.58 14.40
C SER A 134 -12.54 -8.06 15.75
N HIS A 135 -12.40 -9.35 16.13
CA HIS A 135 -12.71 -9.78 17.51
C HIS A 135 -11.71 -9.22 18.53
N ILE A 136 -10.51 -8.86 18.07
CA ILE A 136 -9.49 -8.20 18.89
C ILE A 136 -9.70 -6.69 18.79
N LYS A 137 -10.25 -6.10 19.84
CA LYS A 137 -10.41 -4.64 19.92
C LYS A 137 -9.02 -4.00 19.98
N GLN A 138 -8.85 -2.87 19.27
CA GLN A 138 -7.66 -1.99 19.34
C GLN A 138 -6.39 -2.49 18.63
N VAL A 139 -6.48 -3.43 17.68
CA VAL A 139 -5.40 -3.72 16.73
C VAL A 139 -5.55 -2.89 15.45
N LYS A 140 -4.43 -2.58 14.79
CA LYS A 140 -4.38 -1.79 13.56
C LYS A 140 -3.66 -2.56 12.45
N PRO A 141 -4.34 -3.48 11.75
CA PRO A 141 -3.79 -4.11 10.55
C PRO A 141 -3.81 -3.13 9.38
N LEU A 142 -2.76 -3.12 8.56
CA LEU A 142 -2.73 -2.37 7.32
C LEU A 142 -1.76 -2.99 6.30
N VAL A 143 -2.05 -2.77 5.02
CA VAL A 143 -1.09 -3.01 3.94
C VAL A 143 -0.88 -1.72 3.18
N GLN A 144 0.35 -1.23 3.22
CA GLN A 144 0.79 -0.04 2.50
C GLN A 144 1.43 -0.47 1.18
N ILE A 145 1.04 0.18 0.08
CA ILE A 145 1.58 -0.07 -1.26
C ILE A 145 2.12 1.24 -1.80
N ASP A 146 3.43 1.36 -1.85
CA ASP A 146 4.13 2.54 -2.34
C ASP A 146 4.52 2.34 -3.81
N SER A 147 4.40 3.38 -4.62
CA SER A 147 4.98 3.40 -5.96
C SER A 147 6.51 3.31 -5.87
N TYR A 148 7.12 2.58 -6.79
CA TYR A 148 8.56 2.35 -6.88
C TYR A 148 9.03 2.35 -8.34
N GLY A 149 10.33 2.20 -8.55
CA GLY A 149 10.92 2.13 -9.88
C GLY A 149 11.27 3.51 -10.44
N GLY A 150 10.84 3.80 -11.68
CA GLY A 150 11.24 5.03 -12.37
C GLY A 150 12.77 5.18 -12.43
N CYS A 151 13.29 6.31 -11.98
CA CYS A 151 14.74 6.57 -11.92
C CYS A 151 15.52 5.56 -11.05
N ILE A 152 14.86 4.86 -10.12
CA ILE A 152 15.49 3.80 -9.33
C ILE A 152 15.89 2.63 -10.23
N ASN A 153 15.06 2.31 -11.23
CA ASN A 153 15.27 1.22 -12.18
C ASN A 153 16.21 1.61 -13.33
N SER A 154 16.49 2.92 -13.52
CA SER A 154 17.37 3.41 -14.58
C SER A 154 18.86 3.44 -14.20
N VAL A 155 19.21 3.09 -12.96
CA VAL A 155 20.60 3.01 -12.52
C VAL A 155 21.32 1.95 -13.36
N ASN A 156 22.28 2.41 -14.18
CA ASN A 156 23.11 1.54 -15.01
C ASN A 156 23.84 0.50 -14.13
N LYS A 157 24.00 -0.72 -14.66
CA LYS A 157 24.71 -1.84 -14.01
C LYS A 157 26.14 -1.49 -13.59
N ASP A 158 26.71 -0.42 -14.14
CA ASP A 158 28.05 0.09 -13.78
C ASP A 158 28.06 0.89 -12.46
N ASN A 159 26.91 1.39 -11.99
CA ASN A 159 26.75 2.08 -10.70
C ASN A 159 26.08 1.15 -9.68
N GLN A 160 26.75 0.04 -9.38
CA GLN A 160 26.26 -0.94 -8.43
C GLN A 160 26.12 -0.33 -7.04
N THR A 161 24.97 -0.55 -6.41
CA THR A 161 24.75 -0.26 -4.99
C THR A 161 24.33 -1.55 -4.29
N SER A 162 24.30 -1.55 -2.97
CA SER A 162 23.79 -2.67 -2.18
C SER A 162 22.27 -2.89 -2.31
N VAL A 163 21.57 -2.11 -3.15
CA VAL A 163 20.14 -2.26 -3.42
C VAL A 163 19.97 -2.97 -4.77
N TYR A 164 19.65 -4.26 -4.69
CA TYR A 164 19.53 -5.17 -5.83
C TYR A 164 18.25 -4.96 -6.65
N GLN A 165 17.15 -4.56 -6.02
CA GLN A 165 15.83 -4.46 -6.66
C GLN A 165 15.73 -3.25 -7.60
N ARG A 166 16.03 -3.48 -8.88
CA ARG A 166 16.08 -2.45 -9.93
C ARG A 166 15.09 -2.66 -11.07
N ASN A 167 14.13 -3.58 -10.91
CA ASN A 167 13.08 -3.85 -11.89
C ASN A 167 11.67 -3.76 -11.27
N SER A 168 11.54 -3.34 -10.02
CA SER A 168 10.27 -3.31 -9.29
C SER A 168 9.50 -2.03 -9.57
N LEU A 169 8.17 -2.15 -9.59
CA LEU A 169 7.21 -1.06 -9.81
C LEU A 169 6.52 -0.64 -8.51
N LEU A 170 6.37 -1.56 -7.55
CA LEU A 170 5.75 -1.29 -6.26
C LEU A 170 6.60 -1.87 -5.14
N LYS A 171 6.49 -1.26 -3.97
CA LYS A 171 7.03 -1.77 -2.71
C LYS A 171 5.91 -1.83 -1.70
N TRP A 172 5.72 -2.97 -1.07
CA TRP A 172 4.63 -3.13 -0.11
C TRP A 172 5.17 -3.33 1.28
N GLN A 173 4.39 -2.88 2.25
CA GLN A 173 4.63 -3.10 3.66
C GLN A 173 3.35 -3.61 4.32
N PHE A 174 3.39 -4.85 4.80
CA PHE A 174 2.35 -5.43 5.65
C PHE A 174 2.70 -5.08 7.09
N GLN A 175 1.72 -4.58 7.83
CA GLN A 175 1.95 -4.08 9.19
C GLN A 175 0.75 -4.43 10.06
N VAL A 176 1.03 -4.77 11.30
CA VAL A 176 0.01 -4.91 12.34
C VAL A 176 0.56 -4.34 13.63
N TYR A 177 -0.25 -3.50 14.27
CA TYR A 177 0.10 -2.84 15.51
C TYR A 177 -0.88 -3.16 16.62
N TRP A 178 -0.38 -3.25 17.86
CA TRP A 178 -1.16 -3.52 19.06
C TRP A 178 -0.54 -2.87 20.30
N LYS A 179 -1.38 -2.59 21.32
CA LYS A 179 -0.92 -2.03 22.60
C LYS A 179 -0.87 -3.08 23.72
N ASP A 180 -1.84 -3.97 23.75
CA ASP A 180 -1.93 -5.02 24.76
C ASP A 180 -1.06 -6.23 24.37
N PRO A 181 -0.02 -6.58 25.15
CA PRO A 181 0.85 -7.71 24.83
C PRO A 181 0.10 -9.06 24.73
N GLU A 182 -1.09 -9.21 25.31
CA GLU A 182 -1.90 -10.43 25.17
C GLU A 182 -2.30 -10.70 23.70
N HIS A 183 -2.38 -9.66 22.87
CA HIS A 183 -2.72 -9.78 21.45
C HIS A 183 -1.52 -10.11 20.55
N ALA A 184 -0.31 -10.23 21.11
CA ALA A 184 0.91 -10.37 20.31
C ALA A 184 0.90 -11.63 19.43
N GLN A 185 0.39 -12.76 19.93
CA GLN A 185 0.35 -14.01 19.15
C GLN A 185 -0.63 -13.89 17.99
N SER A 186 -1.86 -13.47 18.25
CA SER A 186 -2.87 -13.30 17.20
C SER A 186 -2.45 -12.30 16.11
N CYS A 187 -1.76 -11.22 16.49
CA CYS A 187 -1.21 -10.27 15.50
C CYS A 187 -0.12 -10.92 14.63
N LYS A 188 0.76 -11.74 15.21
CA LYS A 188 1.80 -12.46 14.46
C LYS A 188 1.19 -13.51 13.54
N ASP A 189 0.20 -14.26 14.00
CA ASP A 189 -0.50 -15.27 13.21
C ASP A 189 -1.20 -14.64 12.00
N TRP A 190 -1.85 -13.50 12.22
CA TRP A 190 -2.48 -12.73 11.14
C TRP A 190 -1.52 -12.35 10.03
N ILE A 191 -0.43 -11.68 10.41
CA ILE A 191 0.50 -11.12 9.43
C ILE A 191 1.30 -12.23 8.76
N TYR A 192 1.51 -13.36 9.44
CA TYR A 192 2.00 -14.57 8.81
C TYR A 192 1.01 -15.11 7.77
N HIS A 193 -0.28 -15.23 8.13
CA HIS A 193 -1.30 -15.80 7.25
C HIS A 193 -1.57 -14.94 6.01
N ILE A 194 -1.86 -13.64 6.17
CA ILE A 194 -2.09 -12.73 5.02
C ILE A 194 -0.91 -12.73 4.04
N TYR A 195 0.31 -12.87 4.57
CA TYR A 195 1.52 -12.87 3.76
C TYR A 195 1.72 -14.21 3.07
N SER A 196 1.77 -15.32 3.83
CA SER A 196 2.02 -16.66 3.29
C SER A 196 0.93 -17.10 2.30
N GLU A 197 -0.34 -16.94 2.64
CA GLU A 197 -1.44 -17.25 1.72
C GLU A 197 -1.44 -16.32 0.50
N GLY A 198 -1.11 -15.05 0.69
CA GLY A 198 -0.97 -14.08 -0.39
C GLY A 198 0.05 -14.49 -1.45
N PHE A 199 1.03 -15.32 -1.08
CA PHE A 199 2.11 -15.81 -1.95
C PHE A 199 2.15 -17.33 -2.06
N VAL A 200 1.05 -18.03 -1.76
CA VAL A 200 1.02 -19.51 -1.75
C VAL A 200 1.42 -20.14 -3.08
N GLU A 201 1.06 -19.50 -4.21
CA GLU A 201 1.46 -19.89 -5.56
C GLU A 201 2.98 -19.92 -5.77
N TYR A 202 3.70 -19.17 -4.94
CA TYR A 202 5.14 -19.00 -4.95
C TYR A 202 5.78 -19.57 -3.68
N GLY A 203 5.18 -20.57 -3.05
CA GLY A 203 5.75 -21.21 -1.86
C GLY A 203 5.68 -20.35 -0.59
N GLY A 204 4.72 -19.43 -0.52
CA GLY A 204 4.42 -18.64 0.68
C GLY A 204 5.30 -17.40 0.87
N LYS A 205 6.15 -17.07 -0.11
CA LYS A 205 7.10 -15.94 -0.03
C LYS A 205 7.28 -15.25 -1.39
N PRO A 206 7.76 -13.99 -1.40
CA PRO A 206 8.01 -13.21 -2.62
C PRO A 206 9.34 -13.60 -3.29
N TYR A 207 9.62 -14.89 -3.47
CA TYR A 207 10.85 -15.32 -4.14
C TYR A 207 10.94 -14.72 -5.53
N GLU A 208 12.12 -14.31 -5.99
CA GLU A 208 12.27 -13.86 -7.38
C GLU A 208 12.13 -15.00 -8.39
N LYS A 209 12.47 -16.22 -7.97
CA LYS A 209 12.27 -17.46 -8.73
C LYS A 209 11.65 -18.53 -7.85
N TYR A 210 10.67 -19.25 -8.38
CA TYR A 210 10.04 -20.37 -7.70
C TYR A 210 9.82 -21.51 -8.69
N ASN A 211 10.19 -22.74 -8.31
CA ASN A 211 10.14 -23.93 -9.18
C ASN A 211 10.77 -23.72 -10.57
N GLY A 212 11.89 -22.98 -10.63
CA GLY A 212 12.63 -22.72 -11.86
C GLY A 212 12.05 -21.63 -12.77
N ALA A 213 10.92 -21.01 -12.40
CA ALA A 213 10.30 -19.92 -13.15
C ALA A 213 10.49 -18.57 -12.44
N ASP A 214 10.57 -17.50 -13.22
CA ASP A 214 10.52 -16.13 -12.68
C ASP A 214 9.13 -15.85 -12.09
N THR A 215 9.11 -15.18 -10.95
CA THR A 215 7.88 -14.72 -10.30
C THR A 215 7.70 -13.20 -10.53
N PRO A 216 6.54 -12.63 -10.17
CA PRO A 216 6.36 -11.18 -10.25
C PRO A 216 7.08 -10.39 -9.12
N TYR A 217 7.94 -11.01 -8.30
CA TYR A 217 8.58 -10.38 -7.13
C TYR A 217 10.10 -10.20 -7.25
N GLN A 218 10.70 -9.33 -6.41
CA GLN A 218 12.15 -9.20 -6.20
C GLN A 218 12.56 -9.29 -4.72
N GLY A 219 11.91 -10.18 -3.97
CA GLY A 219 12.18 -10.36 -2.55
C GLY A 219 11.71 -9.20 -1.68
N CYS A 220 12.43 -8.96 -0.59
CA CYS A 220 12.06 -8.05 0.48
C CYS A 220 13.04 -6.87 0.63
N TYR A 221 12.71 -5.91 1.49
CA TYR A 221 13.57 -4.78 1.81
C TYR A 221 14.23 -4.91 3.18
N ILE A 222 15.56 -4.79 3.25
CA ILE A 222 16.32 -5.03 4.48
C ILE A 222 16.01 -4.06 5.63
N ASN A 223 15.59 -2.81 5.36
CA ASN A 223 15.16 -1.91 6.45
C ASN A 223 13.77 -2.26 6.99
N TYR A 224 13.08 -3.24 6.39
CA TYR A 224 11.88 -3.87 6.94
C TYR A 224 12.20 -5.32 7.30
N PRO A 225 13.09 -5.53 8.29
CA PRO A 225 13.59 -6.85 8.61
C PRO A 225 12.47 -7.74 9.13
N ASP A 226 12.44 -8.97 8.62
CA ASP A 226 11.51 -10.00 9.07
C ASP A 226 12.25 -11.32 9.26
N THR A 227 12.30 -11.78 10.51
CA THR A 227 12.97 -13.04 10.88
C THR A 227 12.32 -14.26 10.25
N ASP A 228 11.03 -14.20 9.91
CA ASP A 228 10.31 -15.32 9.33
C ASP A 228 10.84 -15.64 7.92
N MET A 229 11.42 -14.63 7.25
CA MET A 229 12.05 -14.82 5.94
C MET A 229 13.24 -15.77 5.97
N LYS A 230 13.86 -15.99 7.14
CA LYS A 230 14.97 -16.93 7.30
C LYS A 230 14.52 -18.40 7.26
N TYR A 231 13.25 -18.69 7.51
CA TYR A 231 12.77 -20.06 7.71
C TYR A 231 11.68 -20.40 6.70
N VAL A 232 11.56 -21.67 6.31
CA VAL A 232 10.57 -22.08 5.30
C VAL A 232 9.11 -21.84 5.72
N ASP A 233 8.85 -21.82 7.03
CA ASP A 233 7.53 -21.63 7.64
C ASP A 233 7.65 -20.95 9.03
N ASP A 234 6.52 -20.77 9.72
CA ASP A 234 6.41 -20.17 11.05
C ASP A 234 6.94 -21.04 12.21
N THR A 235 7.26 -22.31 11.98
CA THR A 235 7.84 -23.18 13.01
C THR A 235 9.28 -22.80 13.35
N HIS A 236 9.95 -22.08 12.43
CA HIS A 236 11.35 -21.68 12.51
C HIS A 236 12.32 -22.86 12.68
N LEU A 237 11.93 -24.07 12.26
CA LEU A 237 12.75 -25.28 12.38
C LEU A 237 13.71 -25.49 11.21
N ILE A 238 13.31 -25.07 10.00
CA ILE A 238 14.08 -25.30 8.78
C ILE A 238 14.44 -23.94 8.18
N VAL A 239 15.74 -23.70 7.99
CA VAL A 239 16.25 -22.49 7.32
C VAL A 239 15.95 -22.59 5.83
N ASP A 240 15.41 -21.50 5.29
CA ASP A 240 15.19 -21.32 3.86
C ASP A 240 16.55 -21.09 3.17
N PRO A 241 16.96 -21.96 2.22
CA PRO A 241 18.32 -22.02 1.69
C PRO A 241 18.77 -20.80 0.85
#